data_AF-A0AAX0VBE6-F1
#
_entry.id   AF-A0AAX0VBE6-F1
#
_cell.length_a   1.000
_cell.length_b   1.000
_cell.length_c   1.000
_cell.angle_alpha   90.00
_cell.angle_beta   90.00
_cell.angle_gamma   90.00
#
_symmetry.space_group_name_H-M   'P 1'
#
loop_
_entity.id
_entity.type
_entity.pdbx_description
1 polymer ?
#
loop_
_entity_poly.entity_id
_entity_poly.type
_entity_poly.pdbx_seq_one_letter_code
_entity_poly.pdbx_strand_id
1 'polypeptide(L)'
;MFDKTYFDFFKHMSLTGDGTTSWYLLALKTPLEAASVIERLQGQFDQIRLYGEGYSIRSSLGQAKVIELIEQSLNLKVEQDFQLVSLSQFNAIGR
;
A
#
# COMPACT_ATOMS: atom_id res chain seq x y z
N MET A 1 -11.27 12.99 -0.33
CA MET A 1 -10.96 13.53 1.01
C MET A 1 -10.27 12.40 1.76
N PHE A 2 -9.01 12.54 2.15
CA PHE A 2 -8.29 11.50 2.88
C PHE A 2 -8.91 11.40 4.28
N ASP A 3 -9.68 10.34 4.53
CA ASP A 3 -10.42 10.16 5.78
C ASP A 3 -9.46 9.90 6.96
N LYS A 4 -9.95 10.08 8.19
CA LYS A 4 -9.24 9.90 9.46
C LYS A 4 -8.46 8.58 9.55
N THR A 5 -8.95 7.53 8.90
CA THR A 5 -8.32 6.22 8.74
C THR A 5 -6.93 6.31 8.11
N TYR A 6 -6.77 7.21 7.13
CA TYR A 6 -5.49 7.50 6.46
C TYR A 6 -4.46 8.08 7.45
N PHE A 7 -4.88 8.93 8.40
CA PHE A 7 -3.99 9.55 9.38
C PHE A 7 -3.65 8.64 10.57
N ASP A 8 -4.58 7.82 11.04
CA ASP A 8 -4.28 6.84 12.09
C ASP A 8 -3.32 5.75 11.61
N PHE A 9 -3.26 5.48 10.30
CA PHE A 9 -2.24 4.63 9.69
C PHE A 9 -0.80 5.14 9.89
N PHE A 10 -0.56 6.45 9.81
CA PHE A 10 0.77 7.03 10.01
C PHE A 10 1.24 6.99 11.47
N LYS A 11 0.34 6.97 12.46
CA LYS A 11 0.71 7.00 13.88
C LYS A 11 1.38 5.72 14.38
N HIS A 12 1.13 4.59 13.72
CA HIS A 12 1.58 3.27 14.16
C HIS A 12 2.68 2.66 13.29
N MET A 13 3.04 3.31 12.18
CA MET A 13 4.15 2.86 11.34
C MET A 13 5.39 3.72 11.55
N SER A 14 6.50 3.06 11.89
CA SER A 14 7.81 3.64 11.70
C SER A 14 8.04 3.77 10.19
N LEU A 15 7.80 4.96 9.65
CA LEU A 15 7.93 5.25 8.22
C LEU A 15 9.39 5.15 7.75
N THR A 16 10.35 4.99 8.67
CA THR A 16 11.79 4.90 8.40
C THR A 16 12.12 3.64 7.60
N GLY A 17 11.92 3.71 6.28
CA GLY A 17 12.60 2.85 5.34
C GLY A 17 14.10 3.13 5.44
N ASP A 18 14.90 2.08 5.44
CA ASP A 18 16.37 2.11 5.41
C ASP A 18 16.96 2.58 4.07
N GLY A 19 16.15 3.23 3.22
CA GLY A 19 16.50 3.64 1.86
C GLY A 19 16.39 2.51 0.82
N THR A 20 16.20 1.25 1.23
CA THR A 20 16.09 0.10 0.32
C THR A 20 14.66 -0.40 0.17
N THR A 21 13.80 -0.10 1.14
CA THR A 21 12.38 -0.49 1.14
C THR A 21 11.47 0.71 1.32
N SER A 22 10.42 0.75 0.51
CA SER A 22 9.36 1.76 0.55
C SER A 22 8.09 1.17 1.14
N TRP A 23 7.31 2.04 1.79
CA TRP A 23 5.96 1.72 2.23
C TRP A 23 4.94 2.36 1.31
N TYR A 24 3.88 1.62 1.01
CA TYR A 24 2.77 2.04 0.18
C TYR A 24 1.45 1.79 0.91
N LEU A 25 0.49 2.70 0.72
CA LEU A 25 -0.90 2.46 1.10
C LEU A 25 -1.71 2.17 -0.16
N LEU A 26 -2.33 0.98 -0.19
CA LEU A 26 -3.30 0.58 -1.19
C LEU A 26 -4.72 0.80 -0.64
N ALA A 27 -5.48 1.64 -1.32
CA ALA A 27 -6.89 1.87 -1.04
C ALA A 27 -7.73 1.35 -2.21
N LEU A 28 -8.60 0.37 -1.96
CA LEU A 28 -9.52 -0.16 -2.97
C LEU A 28 -10.79 0.70 -2.97
N LYS A 29 -11.29 1.06 -4.15
CA LYS A 29 -12.56 1.78 -4.29
C LYS A 29 -13.78 0.87 -4.11
N THR A 30 -13.61 -0.41 -4.47
CA THR A 30 -14.58 -1.46 -4.22
C THR A 30 -13.97 -2.44 -3.21
N PRO A 31 -14.63 -2.68 -2.06
CA PRO A 31 -14.11 -3.62 -1.07
C PRO A 31 -13.95 -5.02 -1.67
N LEU A 32 -12.77 -5.62 -1.47
CA LEU A 32 -12.51 -7.02 -1.72
C LEU A 32 -12.30 -7.73 -0.38
N GLU A 33 -12.58 -9.03 -0.35
CA GLU A 33 -12.34 -9.84 0.84
C GLU A 33 -10.84 -9.86 1.19
N ALA A 34 -10.51 -9.48 2.43
CA ALA A 34 -9.13 -9.28 2.85
C ALA A 34 -8.26 -10.52 2.71
N ALA A 35 -8.80 -11.71 3.01
CA ALA A 35 -8.09 -12.97 2.85
C ALA A 35 -7.67 -13.20 1.38
N SER A 36 -8.60 -12.95 0.44
CA SER A 36 -8.35 -13.07 -1.01
C SER A 36 -7.31 -12.07 -1.51
N VAL A 37 -7.35 -10.82 -1.03
CA VAL A 37 -6.34 -9.81 -1.41
C VAL A 37 -4.97 -10.19 -0.89
N ILE A 38 -4.87 -10.60 0.38
CA ILE A 38 -3.60 -11.01 0.98
C ILE A 38 -3.06 -12.22 0.24
N GLU A 39 -3.87 -13.26 0.02
CA GLU A 39 -3.45 -14.48 -0.69
C GLU A 39 -2.89 -14.18 -2.08
N ARG A 40 -3.56 -13.32 -2.85
CA ARG A 40 -3.14 -12.97 -4.22
C ARG A 40 -1.88 -12.12 -4.28
N LEU A 41 -1.62 -11.30 -3.26
CA LEU A 41 -0.45 -10.42 -3.20
C LEU A 41 0.70 -11.01 -2.37
N GLN A 42 0.45 -12.09 -1.63
CA GLN A 42 1.44 -12.72 -0.77
C GLN A 42 2.61 -13.26 -1.60
N GLY A 43 3.83 -13.01 -1.15
CA GLY A 43 5.06 -13.40 -1.85
C GLY A 43 5.48 -12.47 -2.99
N GLN A 44 4.64 -11.51 -3.41
CA GLN A 44 5.02 -10.46 -4.37
C GLN A 44 5.72 -9.27 -3.71
N PHE A 45 5.52 -9.10 -2.40
CA PHE A 45 6.02 -7.99 -1.61
C PHE A 45 6.66 -8.47 -0.31
N ASP A 46 7.54 -7.65 0.26
CA ASP A 46 8.23 -7.96 1.52
C ASP A 46 7.23 -8.09 2.68
N GLN A 47 6.15 -7.31 2.64
CA GLN A 47 5.06 -7.41 3.59
C GLN A 47 3.76 -6.83 3.02
N ILE A 48 2.64 -7.48 3.36
CA ILE A 48 1.30 -6.92 3.21
C ILE A 48 0.52 -7.11 4.52
N ARG A 49 -0.22 -6.07 4.94
CA ARG A 49 -1.13 -6.15 6.09
C ARG A 49 -2.39 -5.34 5.81
N LEU A 50 -3.53 -5.84 6.28
CA LEU A 50 -4.77 -5.09 6.32
C LEU A 50 -4.68 -4.04 7.45
N TYR A 51 -5.08 -2.81 7.16
CA TYR A 51 -5.13 -1.71 8.12
C TYR A 51 -6.39 -0.88 7.91
N GLY A 52 -7.36 -1.01 8.82
CA GLY A 52 -8.69 -0.43 8.63
C GLY A 52 -9.33 -0.95 7.35
N GLU A 53 -9.62 -0.06 6.42
CA GLU A 53 -10.22 -0.37 5.11
C GLU A 53 -9.19 -0.46 3.96
N GLY A 54 -7.90 -0.24 4.25
CA GLY A 54 -6.81 -0.27 3.26
C GLY A 54 -5.76 -1.32 3.56
N TYR A 55 -4.73 -1.41 2.70
CA TYR A 55 -3.60 -2.32 2.86
C TYR A 55 -2.29 -1.57 2.92
N SER A 56 -1.47 -1.90 3.90
CA SER A 56 -0.07 -1.47 3.96
C SER A 56 0.79 -2.47 3.20
N ILE A 57 1.57 -1.99 2.25
CA ILE A 57 2.49 -2.81 1.46
C ILE A 57 3.91 -2.29 1.70
N ARG A 58 4.80 -3.16 2.17
CA ARG A 58 6.24 -2.89 2.18
C ARG A 58 6.86 -3.57 0.96
N SER A 59 7.60 -2.82 0.16
CA SER A 59 8.24 -3.34 -1.02
C SER A 59 9.57 -2.63 -1.30
N SER A 60 10.57 -3.43 -1.70
CA SER A 60 11.84 -2.96 -2.29
C SER A 60 11.68 -2.53 -3.75
N LEU A 61 10.54 -2.81 -4.37
CA LEU A 61 10.23 -2.42 -5.75
C LEU A 61 9.82 -0.94 -5.83
N GLY A 62 10.13 -0.30 -6.95
CA GLY A 62 9.64 1.04 -7.26
C GLY A 62 8.12 1.06 -7.48
N GLN A 63 7.48 2.22 -7.23
CA GLN A 63 6.02 2.38 -7.24
C GLN A 63 5.35 1.86 -8.52
N ALA A 64 5.95 2.13 -9.69
CA ALA A 64 5.41 1.66 -10.97
C ALA A 64 5.28 0.13 -11.04
N LYS A 65 6.27 -0.60 -10.50
CA LYS A 65 6.25 -2.07 -10.48
C LYS A 65 5.26 -2.61 -9.46
N VAL A 66 5.11 -1.92 -8.32
CA VAL A 66 4.08 -2.26 -7.33
C VAL A 66 2.67 -2.13 -7.93
N ILE A 67 2.42 -1.05 -8.68
CA ILE A 67 1.14 -0.87 -9.40
C ILE A 67 0.90 -2.04 -10.37
N GLU A 68 1.87 -2.33 -11.24
CA GLU A 68 1.76 -3.41 -12.23
C GLU A 68 1.41 -4.77 -11.58
N LEU A 69 2.07 -5.10 -10.47
CA LEU A 69 1.83 -6.36 -9.75
C LEU A 69 0.43 -6.41 -9.13
N ILE A 70 -0.05 -5.29 -8.58
CA ILE A 70 -1.42 -5.21 -8.03
C ILE A 70 -2.44 -5.37 -9.13
N GLU A 71 -2.27 -4.68 -10.27
CA GLU A 71 -3.15 -4.78 -11.43
C GLU A 71 -3.24 -6.21 -11.95
N GLN A 72 -2.09 -6.88 -12.11
CA GLN A 72 -2.03 -8.27 -12.59
C GLN A 72 -2.62 -9.26 -11.58
N SER A 73 -2.28 -9.14 -10.30
CA SER A 73 -2.66 -10.13 -9.29
C SER A 73 -4.12 -10.02 -8.87
N LEU A 74 -4.67 -8.80 -8.86
CA LEU A 74 -6.06 -8.55 -8.47
C LEU A 74 -7.00 -8.36 -9.67
N ASN A 75 -6.48 -8.30 -10.89
CA ASN A 75 -7.22 -7.96 -12.11
C ASN A 75 -7.96 -6.62 -11.98
N LEU A 76 -7.21 -5.58 -11.56
CA LEU A 76 -7.70 -4.22 -11.31
C LEU A 76 -6.93 -3.21 -12.15
N LYS A 77 -7.41 -1.97 -12.20
CA LYS A 77 -6.72 -0.83 -12.82
C LYS A 77 -6.53 0.32 -11.83
N VAL A 78 -5.35 0.91 -11.83
CA VAL A 78 -5.05 2.10 -11.03
C VAL A 78 -5.96 3.26 -11.43
N GLU A 79 -6.32 4.10 -10.46
CA GLU A 79 -7.30 5.20 -10.56
C GLU A 79 -8.75 4.78 -10.82
N GLN A 80 -9.01 3.65 -11.50
CA GLN A 80 -10.37 3.15 -11.73
C GLN A 80 -10.86 2.33 -10.54
N ASP A 81 -10.04 1.39 -10.07
CA ASP A 81 -10.41 0.42 -9.04
C ASP A 81 -9.67 0.64 -7.72
N PHE A 82 -8.48 1.23 -7.76
CA PHE A 82 -7.69 1.49 -6.56
C PHE A 82 -6.82 2.74 -6.66
N GLN A 83 -6.33 3.20 -5.51
CA GLN A 83 -5.29 4.21 -5.40
C GLN A 83 -4.11 3.63 -4.61
N LEU A 84 -2.90 3.96 -5.06
CA LEU A 84 -1.66 3.59 -4.38
C LEU A 84 -0.88 4.85 -4.03
N VAL A 85 -0.64 5.08 -2.74
CA VAL A 85 0.13 6.24 -2.27
C VAL A 85 1.47 5.76 -1.71
N SER A 86 2.56 6.31 -2.24
CA SER A 86 3.90 6.10 -1.68
C SER A 86 4.06 6.91 -0.39
N LEU A 87 4.41 6.21 0.69
CA LEU A 87 4.65 6.84 1.98
C LEU A 87 6.09 7.33 2.14
N SER A 88 6.99 6.90 1.25
CA SER A 88 8.41 7.25 1.32
C SER A 88 8.66 8.75 1.23
N GLN A 89 7.73 9.53 0.67
CA GLN A 89 7.80 10.99 0.62
C GLN A 89 7.49 11.65 1.97
N PHE A 90 6.70 11.00 2.84
CA PHE A 90 6.37 11.55 4.16
C PHE A 90 7.54 11.44 5.15
N ASN A 91 8.54 10.59 4.87
CA ASN A 91 9.81 10.56 5.61
C ASN A 91 10.59 11.87 5.54
N ALA A 92 10.41 12.64 4.46
CA ALA A 92 11.11 13.91 4.28
C ALA A 92 10.47 15.08 5.06
N ILE A 93 9.21 14.95 5.47
CA ILE A 93 8.45 16.03 6.14
C ILE A 93 8.75 16.07 7.65
N GLY A 94 9.28 14.98 8.22
CA GLY A 94 9.68 14.90 9.62
C GLY A 94 11.15 15.25 9.91
N ARG A 95 11.88 15.81 8.94
CA ARG A 95 13.24 16.34 9.13
C ARG A 95 13.25 17.87 9.16
#